data_AF-A0A9X4IQ80-F1
#
_entry.id   AF-A0A9X4IQ80-F1
#
_cell.length_a   1.000
_cell.length_b   1.000
_cell.length_c   1.000
_cell.angle_alpha   90.00
_cell.angle_beta   90.00
_cell.angle_gamma   90.00
#
_symmetry.space_group_name_H-M   'P 1'
#
loop_
_entity.id
_entity.type
_entity.pdbx_description
1 polymer ?
#
loop_
_entity_poly.entity_id
_entity_poly.type
_entity_poly.pdbx_seq_one_letter_code
_entity_poly.pdbx_strand_id
1 'polypeptide(L)'
;MSVHFFYGQISNVPERKTQFGFGQIDFLSIKMPEGEQNMDYTGLHYNLKLNDWSYAGVGLYGAVGGIRGGFFTLGVNAGIQQKITDKLFIDAGIHFGGGGGASAPDGGGAFILPHINLGYDFKHFSATAGYSYVDFFDGGTINSSQFNVAVQIPLSFETAGFKDRESTFSIEELKNTSWNTLSNRISLLVHLNNAKVTKGSYEGNTIRLAGFELNSYLTDDFFFFVKADGAYHGIKAGYMDVFLGGGYHLSMNKNRTNILAKFGVGAGGGGGVDTKGGFLIYPDLSLEQKLFDNVYASINKGYLMSPDSHFVSSTFGLGLKYYMDRDGILPDEKEFSEGKFKGFDAVIKQDLYLDAARDGGFDQDMHQISLQLNFFLNKYLYAAGQTSFANFGNAGAYAEGIVGLGVQTNEFFNGKTSLFAQVLGGAAGGGGISTGQGLIVKPSVGVNQKLTNNLNLRLGAGYVKARGGNLSSTQINLGISYRFSFLSVKKF
;
A
#
# COMPACT_ATOMS: atom_id res chain seq x y z
N MET A 1 18.66 10.05 -49.13
CA MET A 1 19.76 9.77 -48.18
C MET A 1 19.16 9.62 -46.79
N SER A 2 18.96 8.37 -46.39
CA SER A 2 18.43 7.95 -45.10
C SER A 2 19.59 7.82 -44.11
N VAL A 3 19.57 8.59 -43.03
CA VAL A 3 20.54 8.44 -41.93
C VAL A 3 19.83 7.71 -40.80
N HIS A 4 20.14 6.42 -40.66
CA HIS A 4 19.79 5.63 -39.49
C HIS A 4 20.78 5.96 -38.38
N PHE A 5 20.33 6.65 -37.33
CA PHE A 5 21.08 6.74 -36.08
C PHE A 5 20.81 5.48 -35.25
N PHE A 6 21.60 4.43 -35.48
CA PHE A 6 21.77 3.35 -34.51
C PHE A 6 22.83 3.77 -33.49
N TYR A 7 22.41 4.39 -32.39
CA TYR A 7 23.22 4.38 -31.16
C TYR A 7 22.88 3.11 -30.39
N GLY A 8 23.51 1.99 -30.77
CA GLY A 8 23.58 0.82 -29.91
C GLY A 8 24.52 1.14 -28.75
N GLN A 9 24.01 1.68 -27.65
CA GLN A 9 24.73 1.53 -26.38
C GLN A 9 24.72 0.03 -26.06
N ILE A 10 25.89 -0.60 -26.10
CA ILE A 10 26.10 -1.87 -25.42
C ILE A 10 25.97 -1.55 -23.93
N SER A 11 24.73 -1.50 -23.42
CA SER A 11 24.51 -1.44 -21.99
C SER A 11 24.80 -2.84 -21.48
N ASN A 12 25.80 -3.00 -20.61
CA ASN A 12 25.95 -4.25 -19.89
C ASN A 12 24.66 -4.56 -19.14
N VAL A 13 24.25 -5.84 -19.11
CA VAL A 13 23.09 -6.27 -18.33
C VAL A 13 23.27 -5.82 -16.87
N PRO A 14 22.28 -5.13 -16.27
CA PRO A 14 22.38 -4.68 -14.89
C PRO A 14 22.62 -5.84 -13.92
N GLU A 15 23.52 -5.63 -12.97
CA GLU A 15 23.79 -6.62 -11.93
C GLU A 15 22.57 -6.77 -11.00
N ARG A 16 22.16 -8.02 -10.75
CA ARG A 16 21.12 -8.35 -9.79
C ARG A 16 21.59 -8.12 -8.35
N LYS A 17 20.81 -7.36 -7.59
CA LYS A 17 21.02 -7.08 -6.17
C LYS A 17 19.80 -7.48 -5.36
N THR A 18 20.01 -8.29 -4.33
CA THR A 18 18.95 -8.64 -3.39
C THR A 18 18.82 -7.53 -2.33
N GLN A 19 17.65 -6.90 -2.25
CA GLN A 19 17.29 -6.09 -1.09
C GLN A 19 16.61 -7.00 -0.08
N PHE A 20 17.31 -7.27 1.02
CA PHE A 20 16.76 -8.08 2.10
C PHE A 20 15.66 -7.34 2.84
N GLY A 21 14.63 -8.08 3.23
CA GLY A 21 13.50 -7.55 3.97
C GLY A 21 12.59 -8.65 4.49
N PHE A 22 11.61 -8.26 5.28
CA PHE A 22 10.60 -9.15 5.84
C PHE A 22 9.26 -8.43 5.93
N GLY A 23 8.18 -9.17 5.66
CA GLY A 23 6.85 -8.77 6.04
C GLY A 23 6.58 -9.17 7.48
N GLN A 24 5.75 -8.41 8.18
CA GLN A 24 5.31 -8.77 9.53
C GLN A 24 3.80 -8.58 9.64
N ILE A 25 3.16 -9.53 10.31
CA ILE A 25 1.79 -9.40 10.80
C ILE A 25 1.86 -9.49 12.31
N ASP A 26 1.32 -8.49 12.99
CA ASP A 26 1.26 -8.47 14.46
C ASP A 26 -0.17 -8.32 14.98
N PHE A 27 -0.32 -8.62 16.25
CA PHE A 27 -1.56 -8.45 17.00
C PHE A 27 -1.25 -7.89 18.38
N LEU A 28 -2.06 -6.91 18.80
CA LEU A 28 -2.04 -6.36 20.14
C LEU A 28 -3.46 -5.95 20.57
N SER A 29 -3.74 -6.06 21.88
CA SER A 29 -5.02 -5.65 22.46
C SER A 29 -4.80 -4.37 23.25
N ILE A 30 -5.29 -3.25 22.73
CA ILE A 30 -5.09 -1.91 23.32
C ILE A 30 -6.19 -1.66 24.35
N LYS A 31 -5.79 -1.33 25.58
CA LYS A 31 -6.74 -0.86 26.59
C LYS A 31 -7.26 0.52 26.20
N MET A 32 -8.56 0.62 26.01
CA MET A 32 -9.21 1.89 25.66
C MET A 32 -9.53 2.71 26.92
N PRO A 33 -9.57 4.05 26.81
CA PRO A 33 -9.93 4.93 27.93
C PRO A 33 -11.40 4.72 28.37
N GLU A 34 -11.74 5.27 29.53
CA GLU A 34 -13.13 5.31 30.06
C GLU A 34 -13.81 3.94 30.24
N GLY A 35 -13.03 2.86 30.32
CA GLY A 35 -13.57 1.50 30.50
C GLY A 35 -14.22 0.92 29.23
N GLU A 36 -13.99 1.54 28.07
CA GLU A 36 -14.35 0.95 26.78
C GLU A 36 -13.68 -0.42 26.60
N GLN A 37 -14.35 -1.33 25.90
CA GLN A 37 -13.76 -2.61 25.52
C GLN A 37 -12.43 -2.38 24.79
N ASN A 38 -11.44 -3.23 25.07
CA ASN A 38 -10.17 -3.17 24.37
C ASN A 38 -10.36 -3.15 22.85
N MET A 39 -9.55 -2.34 22.18
CA MET A 39 -9.44 -2.34 20.73
C MET A 39 -8.39 -3.38 20.34
N ASP A 40 -8.84 -4.47 19.73
CA ASP A 40 -7.91 -5.44 19.17
C ASP A 40 -7.42 -4.94 17.82
N TYR A 41 -6.10 -4.92 17.65
CA TYR A 41 -5.42 -4.13 16.65
C TYR A 41 -4.37 -4.98 15.97
N THR A 42 -4.39 -5.02 14.64
CA THR A 42 -3.46 -5.84 13.84
C THR A 42 -2.76 -5.00 12.79
N GLY A 43 -1.46 -5.24 12.65
CA GLY A 43 -0.61 -4.53 11.70
C GLY A 43 -0.18 -5.39 10.52
N LEU A 44 -0.10 -4.79 9.34
CA LEU A 44 0.61 -5.29 8.17
C LEU A 44 1.82 -4.41 7.92
N HIS A 45 3.02 -5.01 7.98
CA HIS A 45 4.27 -4.27 7.86
C HIS A 45 5.15 -4.83 6.77
N TYR A 46 5.97 -3.95 6.21
CA TYR A 46 7.07 -4.33 5.37
C TYR A 46 8.34 -3.60 5.79
N ASN A 47 9.38 -4.36 6.13
CA ASN A 47 10.63 -3.87 6.71
C ASN A 47 11.82 -4.24 5.84
N LEU A 48 12.59 -3.25 5.42
CA LEU A 48 13.86 -3.42 4.73
C LEU A 48 14.97 -3.61 5.76
N LYS A 49 15.82 -4.62 5.55
CA LYS A 49 17.08 -4.75 6.29
C LYS A 49 18.06 -3.70 5.77
N LEU A 50 18.52 -2.84 6.67
CA LEU A 50 19.53 -1.82 6.38
C LEU A 50 20.93 -2.40 6.49
N ASN A 51 21.09 -3.37 7.39
CA ASN A 51 22.27 -4.20 7.63
C ASN A 51 21.80 -5.45 8.41
N ASP A 52 22.76 -6.24 8.91
CA ASP A 52 22.46 -7.51 9.57
C ASP A 52 21.66 -7.37 10.89
N TRP A 53 21.69 -6.19 11.52
CA TRP A 53 21.12 -5.97 12.85
C TRP A 53 20.03 -4.89 12.90
N SER A 54 19.75 -4.15 11.83
CA SER A 54 18.75 -3.07 11.82
C SER A 54 17.83 -3.11 10.62
N TYR A 55 16.65 -2.54 10.80
CA TYR A 55 15.64 -2.42 9.77
C TYR A 55 14.90 -1.09 9.84
N ALA A 56 14.34 -0.69 8.70
CA ALA A 56 13.37 0.38 8.60
C ALA A 56 12.27 -0.01 7.62
N GLY A 57 11.06 0.50 7.83
CA GLY A 57 9.91 0.04 7.05
C GLY A 57 8.69 0.90 7.19
N VAL A 58 7.56 0.36 6.75
CA VAL A 58 6.23 0.94 6.89
C VAL A 58 5.28 -0.07 7.50
N GLY A 59 4.27 0.43 8.21
CA GLY A 59 3.22 -0.37 8.81
C GLY A 59 1.87 0.30 8.63
N LEU A 60 0.86 -0.51 8.32
CA LEU A 60 -0.54 -0.11 8.38
C LEU A 60 -1.23 -0.97 9.44
N TYR A 61 -1.93 -0.35 10.37
CA TYR A 61 -2.76 -1.04 11.35
C TYR A 61 -4.24 -0.83 11.08
N GLY A 62 -5.04 -1.81 11.49
CA GLY A 62 -6.50 -1.74 11.50
C GLY A 62 -7.10 -2.40 12.74
N ALA A 63 -8.19 -1.83 13.24
CA ALA A 63 -8.99 -2.45 14.31
C ALA A 63 -9.76 -3.66 13.79
N VAL A 64 -9.71 -4.75 14.57
CA VAL A 64 -10.37 -6.03 14.31
C VAL A 64 -11.21 -6.53 15.50
N GLY A 65 -11.15 -5.87 16.66
CA GLY A 65 -11.96 -6.17 17.83
C GLY A 65 -12.32 -4.93 18.63
N GLY A 66 -13.24 -5.08 19.58
CA GLY A 66 -13.86 -3.95 20.28
C GLY A 66 -15.01 -3.32 19.50
N ILE A 67 -15.10 -1.99 19.52
CA ILE A 67 -16.20 -1.23 18.91
C ILE A 67 -15.74 -0.16 17.89
N ARG A 68 -14.44 -0.15 17.56
CA ARG A 68 -13.80 0.90 16.74
C ARG A 68 -13.49 0.45 15.32
N GLY A 69 -14.40 -0.30 14.70
CA GLY A 69 -14.29 -0.73 13.31
C GLY A 69 -14.19 0.47 12.37
N GLY A 70 -13.12 0.49 11.55
CA GLY A 70 -12.76 1.67 10.77
C GLY A 70 -11.68 2.56 11.39
N PHE A 71 -11.11 2.16 12.53
CA PHE A 71 -9.89 2.76 13.05
C PHE A 71 -8.67 2.19 12.31
N PHE A 72 -7.89 3.07 11.68
CA PHE A 72 -6.70 2.70 10.92
C PHE A 72 -5.58 3.71 11.12
N THR A 73 -4.34 3.23 11.05
CA THR A 73 -3.17 4.12 11.07
C THR A 73 -2.12 3.66 10.08
N LEU A 74 -1.30 4.60 9.62
CA LEU A 74 -0.11 4.37 8.82
C LEU A 74 1.10 4.96 9.53
N GLY A 75 2.24 4.30 9.45
CA GLY A 75 3.48 4.85 9.97
C GLY A 75 4.73 4.19 9.44
N VAL A 76 5.86 4.69 9.93
CA VAL A 76 7.20 4.17 9.65
C VAL A 76 7.72 3.36 10.82
N ASN A 77 8.42 2.28 10.51
CA ASN A 77 9.10 1.45 11.49
C ASN A 77 10.60 1.76 11.47
N ALA A 78 11.24 1.75 12.63
CA ALA A 78 12.68 1.64 12.77
C ALA A 78 13.00 0.70 13.93
N GLY A 79 13.93 -0.23 13.74
CA GLY A 79 14.24 -1.18 14.79
C GLY A 79 15.54 -1.93 14.59
N ILE A 80 15.87 -2.72 15.60
CA ILE A 80 17.07 -3.54 15.68
C ILE A 80 16.68 -4.99 15.99
N GLN A 81 17.37 -5.94 15.37
CA GLN A 81 17.28 -7.36 15.65
C GLN A 81 18.67 -7.90 15.99
N GLN A 82 18.86 -8.28 17.26
CA GLN A 82 20.13 -8.80 17.76
C GLN A 82 19.99 -10.29 18.09
N LYS A 83 20.81 -11.11 17.45
CA LYS A 83 20.88 -12.55 17.73
C LYS A 83 21.46 -12.81 19.13
N ILE A 84 20.79 -13.66 19.91
CA ILE A 84 21.27 -14.24 21.17
C ILE A 84 21.93 -15.59 20.88
N THR A 85 21.29 -16.39 20.02
CA THR A 85 21.79 -17.66 19.49
C THR A 85 21.46 -17.73 18.00
N ASP A 86 21.77 -18.84 17.32
CA ASP A 86 21.42 -19.02 15.91
C ASP A 86 19.91 -18.88 15.65
N LYS A 87 19.07 -19.25 16.62
CA LYS A 87 17.60 -19.23 16.49
C LYS A 87 16.90 -18.18 17.34
N LEU A 88 17.50 -17.74 18.46
CA LEU A 88 16.88 -16.76 19.36
C LEU A 88 17.43 -15.36 19.08
N PHE A 89 16.56 -14.35 19.07
CA PHE A 89 16.95 -12.95 18.88
C PHE A 89 16.07 -12.01 19.72
N ILE A 90 16.56 -10.80 19.95
CA ILE A 90 15.79 -9.69 20.51
C ILE A 90 15.40 -8.77 19.36
N ASP A 91 14.14 -8.34 19.31
CA ASP A 91 13.64 -7.31 18.41
C ASP A 91 13.18 -6.11 19.24
N ALA A 92 13.82 -4.96 19.03
CA ALA A 92 13.44 -3.72 19.68
C ALA A 92 13.25 -2.64 18.61
N GLY A 93 12.16 -1.90 18.67
CA GLY A 93 11.85 -0.93 17.64
C GLY A 93 10.82 0.09 18.07
N ILE A 94 10.55 1.01 17.15
CA ILE A 94 9.53 2.04 17.26
C ILE A 94 8.76 2.14 15.95
N HIS A 95 7.45 2.26 16.08
CA HIS A 95 6.57 2.72 15.01
C HIS A 95 6.13 4.16 15.32
N PHE A 96 6.24 5.05 14.34
CA PHE A 96 5.73 6.42 14.41
C PHE A 96 4.78 6.65 13.24
N GLY A 97 3.57 7.11 13.53
CA GLY A 97 2.55 7.19 12.52
C GLY A 97 1.46 8.21 12.80
N GLY A 98 0.46 8.16 11.94
CA GLY A 98 -0.76 8.94 11.98
C GLY A 98 -1.97 8.06 11.71
N GLY A 99 -3.10 8.40 12.29
CA GLY A 99 -4.40 7.85 11.94
C GLY A 99 -5.37 7.90 13.11
N GLY A 100 -6.46 7.17 12.95
CA GLY A 100 -7.60 7.24 13.86
C GLY A 100 -8.82 6.63 13.21
N GLY A 101 -10.00 6.90 13.78
CA GLY A 101 -11.26 6.49 13.16
C GLY A 101 -12.34 6.10 14.15
N ALA A 102 -13.53 5.82 13.62
CA ALA A 102 -14.67 5.34 14.40
C ALA A 102 -15.00 6.18 15.66
N SER A 103 -14.76 7.51 15.60
CA SER A 103 -14.91 8.45 16.72
C SER A 103 -14.10 8.07 17.97
N ALA A 104 -12.97 7.39 17.80
CA ALA A 104 -12.06 7.11 18.88
C ALA A 104 -11.39 8.42 19.36
N PRO A 105 -10.87 8.45 20.60
CA PRO A 105 -10.18 9.63 21.11
C PRO A 105 -8.72 9.68 20.63
N ASP A 106 -8.52 9.71 19.30
CA ASP A 106 -7.21 9.73 18.64
C ASP A 106 -6.56 11.12 18.52
N GLY A 107 -7.29 12.18 18.87
CA GLY A 107 -6.77 13.55 18.84
C GLY A 107 -6.39 14.00 17.43
N GLY A 108 -5.18 14.52 17.26
CA GLY A 108 -4.62 14.84 15.95
C GLY A 108 -4.15 13.63 15.14
N GLY A 109 -4.05 12.46 15.78
CA GLY A 109 -3.74 11.16 15.16
C GLY A 109 -2.30 10.71 15.27
N ALA A 110 -1.36 11.59 15.69
CA ALA A 110 0.03 11.19 15.87
C ALA A 110 0.15 10.21 17.02
N PHE A 111 0.85 9.12 16.77
CA PHE A 111 1.11 8.13 17.79
C PHE A 111 2.51 7.53 17.67
N ILE A 112 2.98 7.03 18.81
CA ILE A 112 4.16 6.18 18.89
C ILE A 112 3.77 4.79 19.38
N LEU A 113 4.48 3.79 18.90
CA LEU A 113 4.39 2.42 19.37
C LEU A 113 5.79 1.81 19.47
N PRO A 114 6.55 2.07 20.55
CA PRO A 114 7.76 1.33 20.87
C PRO A 114 7.46 -0.10 21.33
N HIS A 115 8.35 -1.04 21.00
CA HIS A 115 8.26 -2.44 21.41
C HIS A 115 9.62 -3.04 21.78
N ILE A 116 9.57 -4.08 22.62
CA ILE A 116 10.67 -5.00 22.86
C ILE A 116 10.15 -6.44 22.92
N ASN A 117 10.68 -7.28 22.05
CA ASN A 117 10.20 -8.63 21.82
C ASN A 117 11.36 -9.64 21.84
N LEU A 118 11.05 -10.86 22.30
CA LEU A 118 11.87 -12.03 22.09
C LEU A 118 11.38 -12.75 20.83
N GLY A 119 12.30 -13.05 19.93
CA GLY A 119 12.05 -13.71 18.66
C GLY A 119 12.69 -15.09 18.56
N TYR A 120 12.03 -15.98 17.82
CA TYR A 120 12.55 -17.29 17.46
C TYR A 120 12.42 -17.53 15.95
N ASP A 121 13.53 -17.90 15.32
CA ASP A 121 13.61 -18.25 13.91
C ASP A 121 13.23 -19.71 13.68
N PHE A 122 12.14 -19.91 12.94
CA PHE A 122 11.83 -21.18 12.31
C PHE A 122 12.44 -21.22 10.91
N LYS A 123 12.24 -22.34 10.21
CA LYS A 123 12.83 -22.58 8.88
C LYS A 123 12.35 -21.57 7.82
N HIS A 124 11.10 -21.12 7.90
CA HIS A 124 10.45 -20.33 6.84
C HIS A 124 9.85 -19.01 7.34
N PHE A 125 9.82 -18.79 8.65
CA PHE A 125 9.28 -17.59 9.28
C PHE A 125 9.90 -17.44 10.66
N SER A 126 9.72 -16.28 11.27
CA SER A 126 10.08 -16.04 12.66
C SER A 126 8.81 -15.68 13.44
N ALA A 127 8.76 -16.02 14.72
CA ALA A 127 7.71 -15.55 15.61
C ALA A 127 8.34 -14.69 16.71
N THR A 128 7.67 -13.58 17.04
CA THR A 128 8.10 -12.69 18.12
C THR A 128 6.97 -12.48 19.12
N ALA A 129 7.30 -12.38 20.39
CA ALA A 129 6.35 -11.99 21.44
C ALA A 129 7.05 -11.09 22.46
N GLY A 130 6.32 -10.15 23.02
CA GLY A 130 6.86 -9.23 24.01
C GLY A 130 5.88 -8.15 24.42
N TYR A 131 6.42 -6.98 24.72
CA TYR A 131 5.66 -5.84 25.22
C TYR A 131 5.79 -4.64 24.29
N SER A 132 4.69 -3.93 24.12
CA SER A 132 4.65 -2.63 23.46
C SER A 132 3.89 -1.61 24.31
N TYR A 133 4.16 -0.33 24.03
CA TYR A 133 3.43 0.79 24.59
C TYR A 133 2.87 1.60 23.42
N VAL A 134 1.59 1.90 23.42
CA VAL A 134 0.97 2.80 22.43
C VAL A 134 0.62 4.11 23.11
N ASP A 135 0.85 5.23 22.42
CA ASP A 135 0.49 6.57 22.91
C ASP A 135 0.12 7.50 21.76
N PHE A 136 -1.15 7.91 21.73
CA PHE A 136 -1.68 8.96 20.84
C PHE A 136 -1.47 10.33 21.50
N PHE A 137 -0.23 10.80 21.42
CA PHE A 137 0.25 11.92 22.23
C PHE A 137 -0.21 13.31 21.74
N ASP A 138 -0.74 13.44 20.51
CA ASP A 138 -1.26 14.72 20.00
C ASP A 138 -2.73 14.94 20.42
N GLY A 139 -2.95 15.10 21.72
CA GLY A 139 -4.27 15.37 22.30
C GLY A 139 -5.22 14.16 22.34
N GLY A 140 -4.75 12.97 21.98
CA GLY A 140 -5.48 11.73 22.15
C GLY A 140 -5.43 11.22 23.59
N THR A 141 -6.32 10.28 23.92
CA THR A 141 -6.35 9.63 25.25
C THR A 141 -6.13 8.12 25.17
N ILE A 142 -5.84 7.60 23.98
CA ILE A 142 -5.43 6.20 23.78
C ILE A 142 -3.96 6.08 24.18
N ASN A 143 -3.73 5.57 25.38
CA ASN A 143 -2.40 5.16 25.83
C ASN A 143 -2.48 3.87 26.65
N SER A 144 -1.60 2.92 26.38
CA SER A 144 -1.64 1.59 27.00
C SER A 144 -0.32 0.84 26.83
N SER A 145 0.03 0.02 27.81
CA SER A 145 1.04 -1.03 27.68
C SER A 145 0.34 -2.37 27.48
N GLN A 146 0.79 -3.17 26.52
CA GLN A 146 0.18 -4.44 26.20
C GLN A 146 1.21 -5.47 25.75
N PHE A 147 0.83 -6.73 25.85
CA PHE A 147 1.53 -7.80 25.16
C PHE A 147 1.24 -7.73 23.66
N ASN A 148 2.24 -8.05 22.86
CA ASN A 148 2.10 -8.21 21.42
C ASN A 148 2.70 -9.54 20.97
N VAL A 149 2.18 -10.04 19.86
CA VAL A 149 2.71 -11.21 19.15
C VAL A 149 2.79 -10.88 17.66
N ALA A 150 3.80 -11.40 16.98
CA ALA A 150 3.95 -11.20 15.55
C ALA A 150 4.55 -12.42 14.85
N VAL A 151 4.25 -12.54 13.56
CA VAL A 151 4.89 -13.46 12.62
C VAL A 151 5.62 -12.63 11.57
N GLN A 152 6.89 -12.94 11.35
CA GLN A 152 7.74 -12.32 10.36
C GLN A 152 8.03 -13.32 9.24
N ILE A 153 7.83 -12.92 7.99
CA ILE A 153 8.07 -13.75 6.81
C ILE A 153 9.19 -13.09 6.00
N PRO A 154 10.30 -13.79 5.72
CA PRO A 154 11.33 -13.30 4.81
C PRO A 154 10.72 -12.95 3.45
N LEU A 155 10.80 -11.68 3.07
CA LEU A 155 10.23 -11.16 1.84
C LEU A 155 11.25 -10.18 1.25
N SER A 156 12.22 -10.75 0.53
CA SER A 156 13.27 -10.00 -0.16
C SER A 156 12.90 -9.80 -1.62
N PHE A 157 13.47 -8.79 -2.26
CA PHE A 157 13.22 -8.51 -3.68
C PHE A 157 14.51 -8.27 -4.44
N GLU A 158 14.49 -8.73 -5.69
CA GLU A 158 15.62 -8.57 -6.60
C GLU A 158 15.52 -7.23 -7.33
N THR A 159 16.66 -6.55 -7.42
CA THR A 159 16.74 -5.18 -7.90
C THR A 159 17.95 -4.94 -8.79
N ALA A 160 17.89 -3.84 -9.53
CA ALA A 160 18.98 -3.20 -10.25
C ALA A 160 18.92 -1.68 -10.01
N GLY A 161 19.91 -0.96 -10.52
CA GLY A 161 19.98 0.49 -10.38
C GLY A 161 18.82 1.18 -11.10
N PHE A 162 18.18 2.16 -10.45
CA PHE A 162 17.04 2.88 -11.05
C PHE A 162 17.35 3.56 -12.41
N LYS A 163 18.63 3.87 -12.67
CA LYS A 163 19.10 4.41 -13.95
C LYS A 163 18.89 3.45 -15.12
N ASP A 164 18.82 2.15 -14.83
CA ASP A 164 18.70 1.07 -15.82
C ASP A 164 17.23 0.83 -16.23
N ARG A 165 16.27 1.57 -15.66
CA ARG A 165 14.87 1.46 -16.05
C ARG A 165 14.69 1.67 -17.55
N GLU A 166 13.77 0.90 -18.11
CA GLU A 166 13.43 0.80 -19.53
C GLU A 166 14.55 0.32 -20.45
N SER A 167 15.67 -0.19 -19.93
CA SER A 167 16.60 -1.00 -20.74
C SER A 167 15.97 -2.36 -21.05
N THR A 168 16.07 -2.79 -22.30
CA THR A 168 15.56 -4.08 -22.79
C THR A 168 16.72 -4.96 -23.20
N PHE A 169 16.62 -6.24 -22.90
CA PHE A 169 17.58 -7.29 -23.23
C PHE A 169 16.88 -8.50 -23.81
N SER A 170 17.53 -9.17 -24.75
CA SER A 170 17.10 -10.50 -25.19
C SER A 170 17.26 -11.52 -24.07
N ILE A 171 16.49 -12.61 -24.10
CA ILE A 171 16.62 -13.67 -23.11
C ILE A 171 18.00 -14.34 -23.18
N GLU A 172 18.61 -14.42 -24.37
CA GLU A 172 19.96 -14.96 -24.56
C GLU A 172 21.02 -14.16 -23.80
N GLU A 173 20.94 -12.82 -23.82
CA GLU A 173 21.83 -11.95 -23.05
C GLU A 173 21.66 -12.15 -21.53
N LEU A 174 20.43 -12.43 -21.07
CA LEU A 174 20.13 -12.63 -19.66
C LEU A 174 20.52 -14.02 -19.14
N LYS A 175 20.56 -15.05 -20.00
CA LYS A 175 20.89 -16.45 -19.63
C LYS A 175 22.25 -16.61 -18.94
N ASN A 176 23.22 -15.77 -19.30
CA ASN A 176 24.58 -15.83 -18.73
C ASN A 176 24.79 -14.86 -17.55
N THR A 177 23.70 -14.42 -16.92
CA THR A 177 23.73 -13.45 -15.82
C THR A 177 23.05 -14.01 -14.57
N SER A 178 23.13 -13.27 -13.47
CA SER A 178 22.43 -13.62 -12.22
C SER A 178 20.90 -13.56 -12.35
N TRP A 179 20.34 -13.02 -13.44
CA TRP A 179 18.90 -13.04 -13.71
C TRP A 179 18.39 -14.39 -14.22
N ASN A 180 19.27 -15.36 -14.51
CA ASN A 180 18.91 -16.73 -14.87
C ASN A 180 18.40 -17.52 -13.67
N THR A 181 17.20 -17.16 -13.22
CA THR A 181 16.49 -17.74 -12.08
C THR A 181 14.99 -17.83 -12.39
N LEU A 182 14.24 -18.48 -11.50
CA LEU A 182 12.78 -18.60 -11.60
C LEU A 182 12.13 -17.21 -11.54
N SER A 183 11.21 -16.96 -12.47
CA SER A 183 10.40 -15.75 -12.45
C SER A 183 9.27 -15.86 -11.42
N ASN A 184 8.96 -14.76 -10.75
CA ASN A 184 7.80 -14.67 -9.87
C ASN A 184 6.66 -13.92 -10.57
N ARG A 185 5.45 -14.48 -10.56
CA ARG A 185 4.27 -13.84 -11.14
C ARG A 185 3.57 -12.96 -10.11
N ILE A 186 3.30 -11.73 -10.49
CA ILE A 186 2.45 -10.80 -9.73
C ILE A 186 1.35 -10.22 -10.61
N SER A 187 0.32 -9.65 -9.98
CA SER A 187 -0.66 -8.85 -10.71
C SER A 187 -1.18 -7.70 -9.88
N LEU A 188 -1.46 -6.57 -10.52
CA LEU A 188 -2.11 -5.41 -9.92
C LEU A 188 -3.48 -5.21 -10.55
N LEU A 189 -4.53 -5.20 -9.75
CA LEU A 189 -5.89 -4.84 -10.12
C LEU A 189 -6.20 -3.44 -9.57
N VAL A 190 -6.75 -2.58 -10.41
CA VAL A 190 -7.42 -1.34 -10.00
C VAL A 190 -8.90 -1.51 -10.28
N HIS A 191 -9.75 -1.25 -9.30
CA HIS A 191 -11.17 -1.55 -9.40
C HIS A 191 -12.07 -0.46 -8.81
N LEU A 192 -13.31 -0.48 -9.29
CA LEU A 192 -14.45 0.19 -8.68
C LEU A 192 -15.43 -0.87 -8.20
N ASN A 193 -15.73 -0.86 -6.91
CA ASN A 193 -16.64 -1.79 -6.27
C ASN A 193 -17.91 -1.07 -5.80
N ASN A 194 -19.04 -1.74 -5.93
CA ASN A 194 -20.31 -1.35 -5.30
C ASN A 194 -20.58 -2.33 -4.17
N ALA A 195 -20.60 -1.84 -2.94
CA ALA A 195 -21.04 -2.60 -1.77
C ALA A 195 -22.48 -2.21 -1.44
N LYS A 196 -23.44 -3.01 -1.90
CA LYS A 196 -24.86 -2.83 -1.58
C LYS A 196 -25.11 -3.40 -0.19
N VAL A 197 -25.39 -2.53 0.78
CA VAL A 197 -25.60 -2.94 2.17
C VAL A 197 -26.96 -3.62 2.29
N THR A 198 -26.95 -4.86 2.76
CA THR A 198 -28.15 -5.69 2.96
C THR A 198 -28.52 -5.86 4.43
N LYS A 199 -27.61 -5.51 5.35
CA LYS A 199 -27.86 -5.52 6.80
C LYS A 199 -26.88 -4.60 7.50
N GLY A 200 -27.35 -3.90 8.54
CA GLY A 200 -26.55 -3.02 9.40
C GLY A 200 -26.74 -1.55 9.06
N SER A 201 -25.84 -0.69 9.52
CA SER A 201 -25.84 0.74 9.20
C SER A 201 -25.86 0.97 7.68
N TYR A 202 -26.68 1.91 7.21
CA TYR A 202 -26.88 2.19 5.78
C TYR A 202 -27.53 1.07 4.96
N GLU A 203 -28.31 0.16 5.59
CA GLU A 203 -29.12 -0.82 4.87
C GLU A 203 -29.93 -0.18 3.72
N GLY A 204 -29.89 -0.81 2.55
CA GLY A 204 -30.53 -0.32 1.33
C GLY A 204 -29.64 0.61 0.48
N ASN A 205 -28.61 1.23 1.06
CA ASN A 205 -27.68 2.08 0.32
C ASN A 205 -26.60 1.26 -0.41
N THR A 206 -25.97 1.91 -1.38
CA THR A 206 -24.80 1.38 -2.09
C THR A 206 -23.60 2.27 -1.85
N ILE A 207 -22.61 1.73 -1.14
CA ILE A 207 -21.31 2.36 -0.93
C ILE A 207 -20.48 2.12 -2.19
N ARG A 208 -19.95 3.18 -2.79
CA ARG A 208 -19.09 3.08 -3.98
C ARG A 208 -17.63 3.24 -3.55
N LEU A 209 -16.86 2.19 -3.82
CA LEU A 209 -15.49 2.00 -3.40
C LEU A 209 -14.56 2.08 -4.60
N ALA A 210 -13.41 2.71 -4.42
CA ALA A 210 -12.29 2.65 -5.34
C ALA A 210 -11.10 2.05 -4.60
N GLY A 211 -10.39 1.15 -5.26
CA GLY A 211 -9.33 0.41 -4.59
C GLY A 211 -8.37 -0.27 -5.55
N PHE A 212 -7.40 -0.93 -4.96
CA PHE A 212 -6.44 -1.76 -5.67
C PHE A 212 -6.24 -3.09 -4.94
N GLU A 213 -5.82 -4.10 -5.70
CA GLU A 213 -5.50 -5.42 -5.20
C GLU A 213 -4.17 -5.86 -5.84
N LEU A 214 -3.19 -6.22 -5.00
CA LEU A 214 -1.90 -6.76 -5.41
C LEU A 214 -1.86 -8.26 -5.09
N ASN A 215 -1.59 -9.08 -6.11
CA ASN A 215 -1.52 -10.53 -5.97
C ASN A 215 -0.09 -11.00 -6.19
N SER A 216 0.35 -11.94 -5.35
CA SER A 216 1.60 -12.68 -5.49
C SER A 216 1.29 -14.16 -5.65
N TYR A 217 1.74 -14.75 -6.76
CA TYR A 217 1.49 -16.15 -7.08
C TYR A 217 2.55 -17.04 -6.44
N LEU A 218 2.10 -18.08 -5.75
CA LEU A 218 2.95 -19.16 -5.24
C LEU A 218 3.17 -20.25 -6.29
N THR A 219 2.11 -20.51 -7.07
CA THR A 219 2.08 -21.38 -8.24
C THR A 219 1.22 -20.70 -9.30
N ASP A 220 1.08 -21.28 -10.49
CA ASP A 220 0.19 -20.72 -11.52
C ASP A 220 -1.28 -20.59 -11.08
N ASP A 221 -1.69 -21.46 -10.17
CA ASP A 221 -3.04 -21.60 -9.68
C ASP A 221 -3.27 -20.88 -8.34
N PHE A 222 -2.30 -20.91 -7.41
CA PHE A 222 -2.50 -20.39 -6.06
C PHE A 222 -1.79 -19.05 -5.86
N PHE A 223 -2.49 -18.08 -5.28
CA PHE A 223 -1.94 -16.77 -4.98
C PHE A 223 -2.41 -16.24 -3.63
N PHE A 224 -1.63 -15.34 -3.06
CA PHE A 224 -2.04 -14.45 -1.98
C PHE A 224 -2.30 -13.05 -2.51
N PHE A 225 -3.16 -12.30 -1.83
CA PHE A 225 -3.46 -10.92 -2.18
C PHE A 225 -3.54 -10.00 -0.99
N VAL A 226 -3.21 -8.73 -1.23
CA VAL A 226 -3.55 -7.60 -0.37
C VAL A 226 -4.47 -6.68 -1.17
N LYS A 227 -5.61 -6.31 -0.60
CA LYS A 227 -6.61 -5.42 -1.20
C LYS A 227 -6.87 -4.25 -0.27
N ALA A 228 -6.99 -3.06 -0.82
CA ALA A 228 -7.38 -1.86 -0.07
C ALA A 228 -8.39 -1.04 -0.86
N ASP A 229 -9.46 -0.60 -0.19
CA ASP A 229 -10.55 0.18 -0.77
C ASP A 229 -10.94 1.37 0.11
N GLY A 230 -11.32 2.47 -0.53
CA GLY A 230 -11.90 3.64 0.13
C GLY A 230 -13.20 4.08 -0.53
N ALA A 231 -14.15 4.57 0.27
CA ALA A 231 -15.40 5.12 -0.24
C ALA A 231 -15.21 6.51 -0.85
N TYR A 232 -15.65 6.68 -2.09
CA TYR A 232 -15.65 7.96 -2.78
C TYR A 232 -17.07 8.51 -3.04
N HIS A 233 -18.11 7.69 -2.83
CA HIS A 233 -19.51 8.06 -3.04
C HIS A 233 -20.49 7.13 -2.31
N GLY A 234 -21.72 7.59 -2.10
CA GLY A 234 -22.85 6.79 -1.59
C GLY A 234 -23.11 6.92 -0.09
N ILE A 235 -22.11 7.33 0.69
CA ILE A 235 -22.21 7.61 2.13
C ILE A 235 -21.37 8.85 2.48
N LYS A 236 -21.39 9.27 3.75
CA LYS A 236 -20.41 10.24 4.26
C LYS A 236 -19.00 9.66 4.11
N ALA A 237 -18.04 10.49 3.72
CA ALA A 237 -16.67 10.07 3.53
C ALA A 237 -16.04 9.46 4.80
N GLY A 238 -15.02 8.61 4.60
CA GLY A 238 -14.22 8.02 5.68
C GLY A 238 -14.43 6.53 5.91
N TYR A 239 -15.13 5.83 5.00
CA TYR A 239 -15.11 4.36 4.99
C TYR A 239 -13.88 3.85 4.26
N MET A 240 -13.20 2.86 4.86
CA MET A 240 -12.06 2.16 4.28
C MET A 240 -12.11 0.67 4.66
N ASP A 241 -11.58 -0.19 3.80
CA ASP A 241 -11.31 -1.59 4.09
C ASP A 241 -9.96 -2.06 3.57
N VAL A 242 -9.30 -2.96 4.30
CA VAL A 242 -8.03 -3.58 3.93
C VAL A 242 -8.07 -5.07 4.25
N PHE A 243 -7.74 -5.89 3.24
CA PHE A 243 -7.83 -7.34 3.27
C PHE A 243 -6.51 -8.00 2.93
N LEU A 244 -6.22 -9.09 3.64
CA LEU A 244 -5.24 -10.10 3.23
C LEU A 244 -6.01 -11.39 2.95
N GLY A 245 -5.63 -12.12 1.89
CA GLY A 245 -6.31 -13.36 1.56
C GLY A 245 -5.55 -14.23 0.59
N GLY A 246 -6.17 -15.36 0.28
CA GLY A 246 -5.69 -16.32 -0.72
C GLY A 246 -6.74 -16.52 -1.81
N GLY A 247 -6.29 -17.02 -2.95
CA GLY A 247 -7.18 -17.36 -4.04
C GLY A 247 -6.66 -18.47 -4.94
N TYR A 248 -7.59 -19.04 -5.69
CA TYR A 248 -7.35 -20.00 -6.74
C TYR A 248 -7.64 -19.38 -8.11
N HIS A 249 -6.74 -19.57 -9.06
CA HIS A 249 -6.77 -19.03 -10.41
C HIS A 249 -6.96 -20.17 -11.39
N LEU A 250 -8.17 -20.29 -11.94
CA LEU A 250 -8.46 -21.20 -13.03
C LEU A 250 -8.33 -20.46 -14.36
N SER A 251 -7.34 -20.86 -15.16
CA SER A 251 -7.12 -20.30 -16.49
C SER A 251 -7.82 -21.12 -17.58
N MET A 252 -8.48 -20.45 -18.53
CA MET A 252 -9.18 -21.06 -19.66
C MET A 252 -8.82 -20.36 -20.98
N ASN A 253 -9.16 -21.01 -22.10
CA ASN A 253 -8.99 -20.45 -23.45
C ASN A 253 -7.58 -19.91 -23.73
N LYS A 254 -6.54 -20.67 -23.36
CA LYS A 254 -5.12 -20.26 -23.44
C LYS A 254 -4.82 -18.97 -22.64
N ASN A 255 -5.33 -18.89 -21.42
CA ASN A 255 -5.18 -17.75 -20.50
C ASN A 255 -5.85 -16.47 -21.02
N ARG A 256 -6.86 -16.60 -21.87
CA ARG A 256 -7.67 -15.47 -22.33
C ARG A 256 -8.86 -15.20 -21.41
N THR A 257 -9.33 -16.21 -20.70
CA THR A 257 -10.45 -16.10 -19.77
C THR A 257 -10.05 -16.78 -18.47
N ASN A 258 -10.11 -16.07 -17.35
CA ASN A 258 -9.74 -16.64 -16.06
C ASN A 258 -10.91 -16.53 -15.08
N ILE A 259 -11.07 -17.54 -14.23
CA ILE A 259 -11.97 -17.50 -13.09
C ILE A 259 -11.11 -17.54 -11.84
N LEU A 260 -11.31 -16.57 -10.95
CA LEU A 260 -10.58 -16.49 -9.69
C LEU A 260 -11.57 -16.61 -8.54
N ALA A 261 -11.36 -17.59 -7.67
CA ALA A 261 -12.04 -17.69 -6.39
C ALA A 261 -11.12 -17.14 -5.29
N LYS A 262 -11.62 -16.20 -4.50
CA LYS A 262 -10.85 -15.49 -3.48
C LYS A 262 -11.54 -15.55 -2.13
N PHE A 263 -10.75 -15.66 -1.08
CA PHE A 263 -11.20 -15.50 0.29
C PHE A 263 -10.20 -14.65 1.05
N GLY A 264 -10.69 -13.56 1.66
CA GLY A 264 -9.90 -12.67 2.47
C GLY A 264 -10.53 -12.40 3.82
N VAL A 265 -9.68 -11.99 4.76
CA VAL A 265 -10.06 -11.44 6.05
C VAL A 265 -9.30 -10.15 6.29
N GLY A 266 -9.88 -9.25 7.06
CA GLY A 266 -9.31 -7.92 7.18
C GLY A 266 -10.08 -7.01 8.10
N ALA A 267 -9.66 -5.74 8.10
CA ALA A 267 -10.30 -4.68 8.84
C ALA A 267 -11.13 -3.81 7.88
N GLY A 268 -12.25 -3.26 8.36
CA GLY A 268 -12.98 -2.24 7.63
C GLY A 268 -14.04 -1.56 8.46
N GLY A 269 -14.47 -0.36 8.05
CA GLY A 269 -15.44 0.47 8.76
C GLY A 269 -15.22 1.95 8.49
N GLY A 270 -15.85 2.81 9.29
CA GLY A 270 -15.73 4.26 9.17
C GLY A 270 -16.81 4.86 8.25
N GLY A 271 -16.85 6.20 8.14
CA GLY A 271 -17.90 6.90 7.37
C GLY A 271 -19.33 6.69 7.89
N GLY A 272 -19.46 6.24 9.14
CA GLY A 272 -20.73 5.83 9.76
C GLY A 272 -21.15 4.39 9.50
N VAL A 273 -20.32 3.59 8.80
CA VAL A 273 -20.54 2.17 8.64
C VAL A 273 -20.08 1.45 9.92
N ASP A 274 -21.05 0.89 10.65
CA ASP A 274 -20.84 0.16 11.90
C ASP A 274 -20.52 -1.32 11.61
N THR A 275 -19.24 -1.65 11.73
CA THR A 275 -18.68 -3.00 11.60
C THR A 275 -18.25 -3.59 12.95
N LYS A 276 -18.72 -3.02 14.06
CA LYS A 276 -18.28 -3.33 15.44
C LYS A 276 -16.77 -3.21 15.60
N GLY A 277 -16.07 -4.32 15.84
CA GLY A 277 -14.63 -4.35 16.01
C GLY A 277 -13.85 -4.14 14.71
N GLY A 278 -14.51 -4.21 13.56
CA GLY A 278 -13.89 -3.96 12.26
C GLY A 278 -13.43 -5.22 11.52
N PHE A 279 -13.43 -6.39 12.15
CA PHE A 279 -13.06 -7.63 11.45
C PHE A 279 -14.14 -8.03 10.44
N LEU A 280 -13.71 -8.22 9.19
CA LEU A 280 -14.56 -8.53 8.07
C LEU A 280 -14.03 -9.76 7.31
N ILE A 281 -14.97 -10.45 6.66
CA ILE A 281 -14.73 -11.60 5.78
C ILE A 281 -15.15 -11.22 4.35
N TYR A 282 -14.34 -11.60 3.38
CA TYR A 282 -14.46 -11.24 1.97
C TYR A 282 -14.35 -12.46 1.05
N PRO A 283 -15.44 -13.22 0.83
CA PRO A 283 -15.51 -14.19 -0.26
C PRO A 283 -15.84 -13.49 -1.58
N ASP A 284 -15.09 -13.78 -2.64
CA ASP A 284 -15.27 -13.17 -3.96
C ASP A 284 -15.02 -14.17 -5.09
N LEU A 285 -15.79 -14.02 -6.16
CA LEU A 285 -15.59 -14.71 -7.43
C LEU A 285 -15.40 -13.66 -8.52
N SER A 286 -14.30 -13.76 -9.24
CA SER A 286 -13.92 -12.85 -10.31
C SER A 286 -13.85 -13.59 -11.65
N LEU A 287 -14.38 -12.98 -12.70
CA LEU A 287 -14.18 -13.39 -14.09
C LEU A 287 -13.28 -12.35 -14.77
N GLU A 288 -12.22 -12.81 -15.40
CA GLU A 288 -11.29 -11.97 -16.13
C GLU A 288 -11.30 -12.30 -17.61
N GLN A 289 -11.24 -11.27 -18.44
CA GLN A 289 -11.12 -11.38 -19.88
C GLN A 289 -9.91 -10.58 -20.35
N LYS A 290 -8.97 -11.28 -20.99
CA LYS A 290 -7.81 -10.66 -21.63
C LYS A 290 -8.26 -9.66 -22.68
N LEU A 291 -7.79 -8.42 -22.56
CA LEU A 291 -8.00 -7.37 -23.54
C LEU A 291 -6.86 -7.39 -24.57
N PHE A 292 -5.61 -7.23 -24.09
CA PHE A 292 -4.39 -7.22 -24.90
C PHE A 292 -3.18 -7.47 -24.00
N ASP A 293 -2.09 -8.01 -24.55
CA ASP A 293 -0.82 -8.28 -23.84
C ASP A 293 -0.99 -8.91 -22.45
N ASN A 294 -0.78 -8.14 -21.37
CA ASN A 294 -0.94 -8.59 -19.99
C ASN A 294 -2.08 -7.86 -19.26
N VAL A 295 -2.94 -7.16 -19.99
CA VAL A 295 -4.06 -6.37 -19.49
C VAL A 295 -5.37 -7.15 -19.63
N TYR A 296 -6.10 -7.24 -18.52
CA TYR A 296 -7.35 -7.98 -18.39
C TYR A 296 -8.44 -7.04 -17.84
N ALA A 297 -9.65 -7.13 -18.40
CA ALA A 297 -10.84 -6.62 -17.74
C ALA A 297 -11.28 -7.64 -16.69
N SER A 298 -11.68 -7.18 -15.52
CA SER A 298 -12.16 -8.01 -14.43
C SER A 298 -13.57 -7.58 -14.03
N ILE A 299 -14.44 -8.56 -13.79
CA ILE A 299 -15.76 -8.37 -13.21
C ILE A 299 -15.83 -9.29 -12.00
N ASN A 300 -16.23 -8.76 -10.84
CA ASN A 300 -16.27 -9.54 -9.62
C ASN A 300 -17.62 -9.45 -8.91
N LYS A 301 -17.95 -10.52 -8.20
CA LYS A 301 -19.14 -10.64 -7.36
C LYS A 301 -18.75 -11.33 -6.06
N GLY A 302 -19.12 -10.74 -4.94
CA GLY A 302 -18.80 -11.29 -3.63
C GLY A 302 -19.68 -10.74 -2.53
N TYR A 303 -19.16 -10.89 -1.31
CA TYR A 303 -19.75 -10.33 -0.11
C TYR A 303 -18.68 -9.70 0.77
N LEU A 304 -19.15 -8.83 1.66
CA LEU A 304 -18.36 -8.25 2.71
C LEU A 304 -19.22 -8.27 3.98
N MET A 305 -18.76 -8.99 5.00
CA MET A 305 -19.56 -9.22 6.19
C MET A 305 -18.72 -9.34 7.47
N SER A 306 -19.29 -8.92 8.59
CA SER A 306 -18.74 -9.27 9.90
C SER A 306 -19.06 -10.75 10.23
N PRO A 307 -18.25 -11.45 11.05
CA PRO A 307 -18.46 -12.87 11.37
C PRO A 307 -19.83 -13.18 11.96
N ASP A 308 -20.37 -12.25 12.76
CA ASP A 308 -21.68 -12.34 13.39
C ASP A 308 -22.83 -11.83 12.50
N SER A 309 -22.52 -11.45 11.26
CA SER A 309 -23.45 -10.84 10.30
C SER A 309 -24.15 -9.58 10.84
N HIS A 310 -23.50 -8.80 11.73
CA HIS A 310 -23.96 -7.46 12.12
C HIS A 310 -24.00 -6.50 10.93
N PHE A 311 -22.92 -6.48 10.16
CA PHE A 311 -22.84 -5.78 8.89
C PHE A 311 -22.73 -6.79 7.76
N VAL A 312 -23.54 -6.62 6.71
CA VAL A 312 -23.49 -7.44 5.49
C VAL A 312 -23.72 -6.57 4.28
N SER A 313 -22.85 -6.71 3.28
CA SER A 313 -23.05 -6.13 1.96
C SER A 313 -22.73 -7.12 0.86
N SER A 314 -23.46 -6.99 -0.25
CA SER A 314 -23.18 -7.71 -1.48
C SER A 314 -22.31 -6.83 -2.38
N THR A 315 -21.15 -7.34 -2.79
CA THR A 315 -20.19 -6.60 -3.60
C THR A 315 -20.39 -6.92 -5.08
N PHE A 316 -20.18 -5.94 -5.94
CA PHE A 316 -20.06 -6.11 -7.39
C PHE A 316 -19.11 -5.06 -7.93
N GLY A 317 -18.11 -5.48 -8.69
CA GLY A 317 -17.08 -4.57 -9.17
C GLY A 317 -16.64 -4.83 -10.60
N LEU A 318 -15.98 -3.80 -11.11
CA LEU A 318 -15.32 -3.78 -12.41
C LEU A 318 -13.90 -3.28 -12.20
N GLY A 319 -12.94 -3.86 -12.91
CA GLY A 319 -11.56 -3.42 -12.80
C GLY A 319 -10.70 -3.75 -14.00
N LEU A 320 -9.50 -3.19 -13.99
CA LEU A 320 -8.44 -3.47 -14.94
C LEU A 320 -7.28 -4.08 -14.19
N LYS A 321 -6.84 -5.25 -14.66
CA LYS A 321 -5.77 -6.02 -14.07
C LYS A 321 -4.60 -6.11 -15.01
N TYR A 322 -3.40 -5.95 -14.46
CA TYR A 322 -2.15 -6.10 -15.17
C TYR A 322 -1.32 -7.24 -14.57
N TYR A 323 -0.96 -8.22 -15.39
CA TYR A 323 -0.08 -9.32 -15.02
C TYR A 323 1.38 -9.02 -15.36
N MET A 324 2.28 -9.48 -14.50
CA MET A 324 3.71 -9.32 -14.73
C MET A 324 4.49 -10.48 -14.14
N ASP A 325 5.33 -11.09 -14.96
CA ASP A 325 6.38 -12.00 -14.51
C ASP A 325 7.64 -11.17 -14.26
N ARG A 326 8.30 -11.37 -13.11
CA ARG A 326 9.43 -10.55 -12.64
C ARG A 326 10.56 -11.37 -12.03
N ASP A 327 11.70 -10.72 -11.86
CA ASP A 327 12.87 -11.16 -11.09
C ASP A 327 13.59 -12.43 -11.59
N GLY A 328 13.20 -12.96 -12.75
CA GLY A 328 13.81 -14.14 -13.37
C GLY A 328 13.40 -14.32 -14.83
N ILE A 329 14.12 -15.20 -15.52
CA ILE A 329 13.88 -15.54 -16.94
C ILE A 329 13.55 -17.02 -17.16
N LEU A 330 13.52 -17.83 -16.11
CA LEU A 330 13.07 -19.21 -16.20
C LEU A 330 11.56 -19.23 -15.94
N PRO A 331 10.74 -19.57 -16.95
CA PRO A 331 9.30 -19.63 -16.80
C PRO A 331 8.87 -20.93 -16.11
N ASP A 332 7.69 -20.92 -15.51
CA ASP A 332 7.04 -22.16 -15.08
C ASP A 332 6.43 -22.94 -16.27
N GLU A 333 5.93 -22.25 -17.32
CA GLU A 333 5.24 -22.91 -18.45
C GLU A 333 5.61 -22.43 -19.87
N LYS A 334 5.91 -21.14 -20.07
CA LYS A 334 6.04 -20.53 -21.41
C LYS A 334 7.30 -19.71 -21.56
N GLU A 335 8.00 -19.88 -22.68
CA GLU A 335 9.18 -19.09 -23.00
C GLU A 335 8.91 -17.58 -22.99
N PHE A 336 9.89 -16.83 -22.51
CA PHE A 336 9.89 -15.38 -22.55
C PHE A 336 10.55 -14.88 -23.84
N SER A 337 10.08 -13.75 -24.34
CA SER A 337 10.59 -13.12 -25.56
C SER A 337 11.65 -12.06 -25.28
N GLU A 338 11.42 -11.26 -24.24
CA GLU A 338 12.29 -10.16 -23.85
C GLU A 338 12.24 -9.92 -22.33
N GLY A 339 13.35 -9.43 -21.80
CA GLY A 339 13.44 -8.91 -20.44
C GLY A 339 13.61 -7.40 -20.47
N LYS A 340 12.85 -6.69 -19.65
CA LYS A 340 12.84 -5.24 -19.56
C LYS A 340 12.88 -4.80 -18.12
N PHE A 341 13.81 -3.90 -17.79
CA PHE A 341 13.88 -3.33 -16.46
C PHE A 341 12.78 -2.28 -16.28
N LYS A 342 11.98 -2.41 -15.21
CA LYS A 342 10.93 -1.45 -14.87
C LYS A 342 11.29 -0.68 -13.62
N GLY A 343 11.08 0.63 -13.64
CA GLY A 343 11.40 1.51 -12.52
C GLY A 343 10.32 1.47 -11.45
N PHE A 344 10.73 1.44 -10.19
CA PHE A 344 9.87 1.55 -9.03
C PHE A 344 10.43 2.60 -8.06
N ASP A 345 9.54 3.33 -7.42
CA ASP A 345 9.88 4.37 -6.45
C ASP A 345 8.86 4.39 -5.31
N ALA A 346 9.31 4.06 -4.10
CA ALA A 346 8.52 4.15 -2.87
C ALA A 346 8.88 5.42 -2.12
N VAL A 347 7.87 6.26 -1.87
CA VAL A 347 8.02 7.58 -1.25
C VAL A 347 7.31 7.59 0.09
N ILE A 348 8.06 7.90 1.14
CA ILE A 348 7.49 8.28 2.44
C ILE A 348 7.59 9.79 2.56
N LYS A 349 6.47 10.45 2.85
CA LYS A 349 6.42 11.90 2.92
C LYS A 349 5.48 12.39 3.99
N GLN A 350 5.79 13.58 4.49
CA GLN A 350 4.91 14.38 5.31
C GLN A 350 4.20 15.38 4.40
N ASP A 351 2.88 15.30 4.31
CA ASP A 351 2.02 16.25 3.61
C ASP A 351 1.47 17.27 4.63
N LEU A 352 1.43 18.55 4.26
CA LEU A 352 0.79 19.63 5.01
C LEU A 352 -0.30 20.22 4.12
N TYR A 353 -1.53 20.23 4.60
CA TYR A 353 -2.65 20.97 4.02
C TYR A 353 -2.83 22.27 4.80
N LEU A 354 -2.67 23.39 4.10
CA LEU A 354 -2.88 24.72 4.67
C LEU A 354 -4.37 25.04 4.69
N ASP A 355 -4.86 25.54 5.83
CA ASP A 355 -6.25 25.97 6.00
C ASP A 355 -7.24 24.88 5.53
N ALA A 356 -7.10 23.65 6.05
CA ALA A 356 -7.96 22.54 5.67
C ALA A 356 -9.37 22.74 6.24
N ALA A 357 -10.35 22.94 5.34
CA ALA A 357 -11.73 23.20 5.71
C ALA A 357 -12.38 22.03 6.46
N ARG A 358 -13.04 22.35 7.57
CA ARG A 358 -13.71 21.40 8.46
C ARG A 358 -15.22 21.39 8.27
N ASP A 359 -15.84 20.27 8.61
CA ASP A 359 -17.30 20.14 8.65
C ASP A 359 -17.96 21.15 9.61
N GLY A 360 -17.21 21.64 10.62
CA GLY A 360 -17.67 22.65 11.58
C GLY A 360 -17.66 24.09 11.08
N GLY A 361 -17.27 24.35 9.82
CA GLY A 361 -17.30 25.70 9.24
C GLY A 361 -16.10 26.59 9.61
N PHE A 362 -14.97 25.99 9.96
CA PHE A 362 -13.69 26.66 10.19
C PHE A 362 -12.57 25.96 9.42
N ASP A 363 -11.43 26.63 9.30
CA ASP A 363 -10.25 26.12 8.62
C ASP A 363 -9.12 25.92 9.64
N GLN A 364 -8.34 24.86 9.47
CA GLN A 364 -7.17 24.59 10.30
C GLN A 364 -6.16 23.75 9.52
N ASP A 365 -4.88 24.07 9.62
CA ASP A 365 -3.79 23.27 9.08
C ASP A 365 -3.88 21.81 9.51
N MET A 366 -3.52 20.91 8.59
CA MET A 366 -3.51 19.48 8.83
C MET A 366 -2.25 18.84 8.28
N HIS A 367 -1.64 17.98 9.07
CA HIS A 367 -0.45 17.23 8.73
C HIS A 367 -0.79 15.77 8.53
N GLN A 368 -0.12 15.12 7.57
CA GLN A 368 -0.33 13.72 7.27
C GLN A 368 0.97 13.01 6.96
N ILE A 369 1.10 11.77 7.42
CA ILE A 369 2.12 10.85 6.93
C ILE A 369 1.58 10.08 5.74
N SER A 370 2.40 9.90 4.70
CA SER A 370 1.98 9.32 3.45
C SER A 370 2.97 8.30 2.90
N LEU A 371 2.43 7.22 2.34
CA LEU A 371 3.14 6.26 1.51
C LEU A 371 2.63 6.40 0.08
N GLN A 372 3.53 6.70 -0.85
CA GLN A 372 3.24 6.75 -2.28
C GLN A 372 4.15 5.76 -3.04
N LEU A 373 3.56 4.92 -3.88
CA LEU A 373 4.27 3.98 -4.74
C LEU A 373 4.13 4.43 -6.20
N ASN A 374 5.26 4.58 -6.87
CA ASN A 374 5.34 5.01 -8.27
C ASN A 374 5.89 3.86 -9.12
N PHE A 375 5.13 3.47 -10.15
CA PHE A 375 5.50 2.47 -11.14
C PHE A 375 5.77 3.14 -12.48
N PHE A 376 7.01 3.09 -12.95
CA PHE A 376 7.42 3.73 -14.20
C PHE A 376 6.95 2.93 -15.41
N LEU A 377 6.03 3.53 -16.17
CA LEU A 377 5.51 2.98 -17.42
C LEU A 377 6.53 3.13 -18.56
N ASN A 378 7.27 4.23 -18.52
CA ASN A 378 8.44 4.49 -19.36
C ASN A 378 9.49 5.33 -18.58
N LYS A 379 10.49 5.90 -19.26
CA LYS A 379 11.56 6.66 -18.59
C LYS A 379 11.07 7.93 -17.87
N TYR A 380 9.89 8.44 -18.25
CA TYR A 380 9.34 9.72 -17.84
C TYR A 380 8.00 9.60 -17.13
N LEU A 381 7.10 8.76 -17.65
CA LEU A 381 5.73 8.59 -17.16
C LEU A 381 5.68 7.46 -16.11
N TYR A 382 5.01 7.73 -14.99
CA TYR A 382 4.72 6.75 -13.96
C TYR A 382 3.25 6.77 -13.56
N ALA A 383 2.73 5.59 -13.19
CA ALA A 383 1.50 5.46 -12.43
C ALA A 383 1.81 5.53 -10.94
N ALA A 384 0.92 6.14 -10.17
CA ALA A 384 1.11 6.34 -8.73
C ALA A 384 -0.12 5.87 -7.95
N GLY A 385 0.12 5.23 -6.82
CA GLY A 385 -0.85 5.01 -5.76
C GLY A 385 -0.34 5.64 -4.46
N GLN A 386 -1.19 6.33 -3.73
CA GLN A 386 -0.84 6.97 -2.46
C GLN A 386 -1.91 6.67 -1.42
N THR A 387 -1.45 6.40 -0.21
CA THR A 387 -2.28 6.48 1.00
C THR A 387 -1.66 7.43 2.01
N SER A 388 -2.51 8.12 2.76
CA SER A 388 -2.12 9.15 3.72
C SER A 388 -3.03 9.12 4.92
N PHE A 389 -2.48 9.39 6.10
CA PHE A 389 -3.24 9.44 7.36
C PHE A 389 -2.81 10.67 8.15
N ALA A 390 -3.77 11.37 8.74
CA ALA A 390 -3.50 12.53 9.56
C ALA A 390 -2.73 12.17 10.83
N ASN A 391 -1.74 13.00 11.17
CA ASN A 391 -0.99 12.88 12.41
C ASN A 391 -1.04 14.16 13.26
N PHE A 392 -1.19 15.34 12.68
CA PHE A 392 -1.34 16.57 13.47
C PHE A 392 -2.42 17.48 12.90
N GLY A 393 -2.93 18.38 13.75
CA GLY A 393 -3.93 19.38 13.37
C GLY A 393 -5.37 18.92 13.61
N ASN A 394 -5.63 18.21 14.72
CA ASN A 394 -6.96 17.80 15.17
C ASN A 394 -7.78 17.08 14.08
N ALA A 395 -7.15 16.11 13.40
CA ALA A 395 -7.74 15.44 12.25
C ALA A 395 -7.47 13.92 12.21
N GLY A 396 -7.08 13.27 13.30
CA GLY A 396 -6.44 11.94 13.27
C GLY A 396 -7.16 10.87 12.46
N ALA A 397 -8.49 10.84 12.51
CA ALA A 397 -9.32 9.96 11.69
C ALA A 397 -9.35 10.26 10.18
N TYR A 398 -8.63 11.26 9.67
CA TYR A 398 -8.58 11.56 8.23
C TYR A 398 -7.62 10.62 7.50
N ALA A 399 -8.10 10.02 6.41
CA ALA A 399 -7.30 9.17 5.55
C ALA A 399 -7.57 9.43 4.06
N GLU A 400 -6.59 9.09 3.22
CA GLU A 400 -6.67 9.15 1.76
C GLU A 400 -6.25 7.82 1.13
N GLY A 401 -6.90 7.48 0.01
CA GLY A 401 -6.53 6.41 -0.92
C GLY A 401 -6.73 6.92 -2.34
N ILE A 402 -5.64 7.34 -2.99
CA ILE A 402 -5.67 8.04 -4.28
C ILE A 402 -4.70 7.43 -5.28
N VAL A 403 -5.07 7.48 -6.56
CA VAL A 403 -4.26 6.96 -7.66
C VAL A 403 -4.16 7.99 -8.78
N GLY A 404 -3.18 7.84 -9.66
CA GLY A 404 -3.08 8.72 -10.81
C GLY A 404 -1.80 8.54 -11.61
N LEU A 405 -1.43 9.59 -12.33
CA LEU A 405 -0.28 9.59 -13.23
C LEU A 405 0.64 10.76 -12.89
N GLY A 406 1.93 10.55 -13.09
CA GLY A 406 2.91 11.60 -13.02
C GLY A 406 3.98 11.47 -14.09
N VAL A 407 4.62 12.60 -14.36
CA VAL A 407 5.75 12.72 -15.27
C VAL A 407 6.96 13.20 -14.49
N GLN A 408 8.13 12.68 -14.84
CA GLN A 408 9.40 13.06 -14.28
C GLN A 408 10.38 13.40 -15.42
N THR A 409 11.14 14.47 -15.24
CA THR A 409 12.20 14.84 -16.19
C THR A 409 13.40 13.89 -16.09
N ASN A 410 14.30 14.00 -17.08
CA ASN A 410 15.67 13.54 -16.89
C ASN A 410 16.35 14.28 -15.74
N GLU A 411 17.43 13.69 -15.22
CA GLU A 411 18.24 14.31 -14.19
C GLU A 411 19.13 15.39 -14.81
N PHE A 412 19.18 16.56 -14.18
CA PHE A 412 20.05 17.68 -14.53
C PHE A 412 20.93 18.06 -13.32
N PHE A 413 21.76 19.10 -13.44
CA PHE A 413 22.79 19.47 -12.46
C PHE A 413 23.70 18.28 -12.07
N ASN A 414 24.40 17.72 -13.07
CA ASN A 414 25.30 16.57 -12.91
C ASN A 414 24.57 15.30 -12.39
N GLY A 415 23.35 15.06 -12.86
CA GLY A 415 22.59 13.86 -12.50
C GLY A 415 22.09 13.86 -11.06
N LYS A 416 21.84 15.04 -10.49
CA LYS A 416 21.45 15.17 -9.07
C LYS A 416 20.01 15.62 -8.87
N THR A 417 19.41 16.31 -9.84
CA THR A 417 18.10 16.92 -9.65
C THR A 417 17.15 16.50 -10.76
N SER A 418 15.92 16.11 -10.44
CA SER A 418 14.85 15.94 -11.42
C SER A 418 13.59 16.67 -10.96
N LEU A 419 12.76 17.10 -11.91
CA LEU A 419 11.44 17.67 -11.62
C LEU A 419 10.37 16.61 -11.83
N PHE A 420 9.27 16.72 -11.09
CA PHE A 420 8.07 15.93 -11.32
C PHE A 420 6.82 16.80 -11.37
N ALA A 421 5.80 16.30 -12.07
CA ALA A 421 4.43 16.79 -12.01
C ALA A 421 3.49 15.58 -11.96
N GLN A 422 2.43 15.63 -11.17
CA GLN A 422 1.46 14.54 -11.06
C GLN A 422 0.05 15.03 -10.76
N VAL A 423 -0.93 14.23 -11.15
CA VAL A 423 -2.33 14.42 -10.77
C VAL A 423 -2.83 13.09 -10.19
N LEU A 424 -3.21 13.13 -8.92
CA LEU A 424 -3.81 12.00 -8.22
C LEU A 424 -5.29 12.30 -7.91
N GLY A 425 -6.11 11.27 -7.79
CA GLY A 425 -7.49 11.39 -7.34
C GLY A 425 -8.01 10.08 -6.80
N GLY A 426 -9.04 10.15 -5.95
CA GLY A 426 -9.58 8.97 -5.28
C GLY A 426 -10.38 9.32 -4.05
N ALA A 427 -10.43 8.38 -3.11
CA ALA A 427 -11.21 8.48 -1.89
C ALA A 427 -10.41 9.16 -0.77
N ALA A 428 -11.06 10.01 0.02
CA ALA A 428 -10.52 10.62 1.22
C ALA A 428 -11.63 11.04 2.18
N GLY A 429 -11.39 10.96 3.49
CA GLY A 429 -12.36 11.45 4.48
C GLY A 429 -12.03 11.03 5.89
N GLY A 430 -12.93 11.38 6.81
CA GLY A 430 -12.72 11.26 8.25
C GLY A 430 -12.08 12.51 8.85
N GLY A 431 -11.78 12.48 10.16
CA GLY A 431 -11.09 13.58 10.87
C GLY A 431 -11.83 14.93 10.87
N GLY A 432 -13.13 14.95 10.57
CA GLY A 432 -13.92 16.18 10.46
C GLY A 432 -13.54 17.07 9.27
N ILE A 433 -12.79 16.56 8.29
CA ILE A 433 -12.45 17.30 7.08
C ILE A 433 -13.64 17.34 6.12
N SER A 434 -13.90 18.50 5.53
CA SER A 434 -15.03 18.72 4.62
C SER A 434 -14.79 18.13 3.23
N THR A 435 -14.70 16.80 3.12
CA THR A 435 -14.59 16.07 1.84
C THR A 435 -15.94 15.65 1.25
N GLY A 436 -17.02 15.83 2.00
CA GLY A 436 -18.38 15.43 1.62
C GLY A 436 -18.51 13.91 1.54
N GLN A 437 -18.61 13.38 0.32
CA GLN A 437 -18.70 11.93 0.07
C GLN A 437 -17.35 11.26 -0.23
N GLY A 438 -16.29 12.07 -0.34
CA GLY A 438 -14.92 11.59 -0.26
C GLY A 438 -14.12 11.59 -1.56
N LEU A 439 -14.70 11.98 -2.70
CA LEU A 439 -13.91 12.14 -3.92
C LEU A 439 -13.06 13.42 -3.88
N ILE A 440 -11.74 13.25 -3.95
CA ILE A 440 -10.75 14.34 -4.03
C ILE A 440 -9.89 14.24 -5.29
N VAL A 441 -9.30 15.37 -5.71
CA VAL A 441 -8.26 15.47 -6.73
C VAL A 441 -7.11 16.31 -6.19
N LYS A 442 -5.87 15.88 -6.49
CA LYS A 442 -4.63 16.36 -5.87
C LYS A 442 -3.52 16.55 -6.91
N PRO A 443 -3.54 17.64 -7.72
CA PRO A 443 -2.42 18.00 -8.60
C PRO A 443 -1.22 18.50 -7.78
N SER A 444 -0.01 18.15 -8.22
CA SER A 444 1.23 18.63 -7.59
C SER A 444 2.41 18.66 -8.54
N VAL A 445 3.38 19.50 -8.21
CA VAL A 445 4.68 19.61 -8.88
C VAL A 445 5.78 19.64 -7.83
N GLY A 446 7.00 19.30 -8.21
CA GLY A 446 8.10 19.33 -7.25
C GLY A 446 9.45 18.92 -7.81
N VAL A 447 10.38 18.75 -6.88
CA VAL A 447 11.79 18.47 -7.13
C VAL A 447 12.19 17.19 -6.38
N ASN A 448 12.92 16.32 -7.05
CA ASN A 448 13.67 15.24 -6.43
C ASN A 448 15.16 15.57 -6.47
N GLN A 449 15.80 15.51 -5.31
CA GLN A 449 17.23 15.72 -5.13
C GLN A 449 17.88 14.38 -4.74
N LYS A 450 18.77 13.89 -5.60
CA LYS A 450 19.50 12.64 -5.40
C LYS A 450 20.44 12.73 -4.20
N LEU A 451 20.26 11.83 -3.24
CA LEU A 451 21.14 11.64 -2.08
C LEU A 451 22.12 10.49 -2.34
N THR A 452 21.60 9.37 -2.83
CA THR A 452 22.38 8.19 -3.26
C THR A 452 21.85 7.66 -4.58
N ASN A 453 22.37 6.53 -5.09
CA ASN A 453 21.82 5.92 -6.31
C ASN A 453 20.38 5.39 -6.14
N ASN A 454 19.96 5.14 -4.90
CA ASN A 454 18.65 4.58 -4.58
C ASN A 454 17.79 5.51 -3.71
N LEU A 455 18.36 6.59 -3.16
CA LEU A 455 17.65 7.51 -2.28
C LEU A 455 17.61 8.92 -2.84
N ASN A 456 16.42 9.50 -2.85
CA ASN A 456 16.17 10.90 -3.17
C ASN A 456 15.48 11.60 -1.99
N LEU A 457 15.82 12.87 -1.77
CA LEU A 457 14.97 13.81 -1.05
C LEU A 457 13.93 14.36 -2.03
N ARG A 458 12.67 14.44 -1.61
CA ARG A 458 11.56 14.92 -2.43
C ARG A 458 10.90 16.11 -1.76
N LEU A 459 10.74 17.19 -2.51
CA LEU A 459 9.98 18.38 -2.11
C LEU A 459 8.88 18.62 -3.14
N GLY A 460 7.65 18.85 -2.69
CA GLY A 460 6.51 19.09 -3.57
C GLY A 460 5.58 20.17 -3.04
N ALA A 461 4.88 20.80 -3.98
CA ALA A 461 3.79 21.71 -3.70
C ALA A 461 2.63 21.41 -4.65
N GLY A 462 1.40 21.72 -4.24
CA GLY A 462 0.23 21.45 -5.06
C GLY A 462 -1.05 21.94 -4.42
N TYR A 463 -2.15 21.34 -4.84
CA TYR A 463 -3.48 21.66 -4.35
C TYR A 463 -4.25 20.38 -4.07
N VAL A 464 -5.19 20.41 -3.12
CA VAL A 464 -6.19 19.36 -2.90
C VAL A 464 -7.58 19.99 -2.98
N LYS A 465 -8.49 19.30 -3.68
CA LYS A 465 -9.88 19.75 -3.80
C LYS A 465 -10.84 18.58 -3.67
N ALA A 466 -11.83 18.71 -2.79
CA ALA A 466 -12.97 17.82 -2.73
C ALA A 466 -14.04 18.20 -3.75
N ARG A 467 -14.74 17.20 -4.31
CA ARG A 467 -15.86 17.44 -5.22
C ARG A 467 -17.17 17.77 -4.49
N GLY A 468 -17.39 17.17 -3.32
CA GLY A 468 -18.67 17.23 -2.60
C GLY A 468 -18.63 17.95 -1.25
N GLY A 469 -17.49 18.51 -0.86
CA GLY A 469 -17.32 19.26 0.37
C GLY A 469 -16.47 20.51 0.15
N ASN A 470 -16.20 21.26 1.22
CA ASN A 470 -15.53 22.56 1.14
C ASN A 470 -13.99 22.47 1.15
N LEU A 471 -13.39 21.28 1.30
CA LEU A 471 -11.94 21.11 1.27
C LEU A 471 -11.36 21.61 -0.06
N SER A 472 -10.55 22.65 0.03
CA SER A 472 -9.92 23.30 -1.11
C SER A 472 -8.65 24.00 -0.63
N SER A 473 -7.55 23.25 -0.51
CA SER A 473 -6.38 23.65 0.26
C SER A 473 -5.09 23.55 -0.54
N THR A 474 -4.17 24.47 -0.29
CA THR A 474 -2.78 24.35 -0.75
C THR A 474 -2.11 23.22 0.01
N GLN A 475 -1.29 22.43 -0.68
CA GLN A 475 -0.50 21.39 -0.06
C GLN A 475 1.01 21.57 -0.29
N ILE A 476 1.80 21.24 0.71
CA ILE A 476 3.26 21.17 0.65
C ILE A 476 3.68 19.80 1.18
N ASN A 477 4.71 19.20 0.60
CA ASN A 477 5.23 17.93 1.09
C ASN A 477 6.75 17.84 1.06
N LEU A 478 7.28 17.14 2.06
CA LEU A 478 8.69 16.78 2.17
C LEU A 478 8.78 15.28 2.43
N GLY A 479 9.65 14.58 1.72
CA GLY A 479 9.78 13.14 1.87
C GLY A 479 11.08 12.56 1.36
N ILE A 480 11.20 11.25 1.57
CA ILE A 480 12.31 10.42 1.10
C ILE A 480 11.74 9.41 0.11
N SER A 481 12.45 9.22 -0.99
CA SER A 481 12.10 8.36 -2.11
C SER A 481 13.17 7.27 -2.24
N TYR A 482 12.77 6.01 -2.10
CA TYR A 482 13.60 4.83 -2.32
C TYR A 482 13.27 4.20 -3.67
N ARG A 483 14.25 4.21 -4.58
CA ARG A 483 14.07 3.89 -6.00
C ARG A 483 15.01 2.80 -6.47
N PHE A 484 14.47 1.91 -7.29
CA PHE A 484 15.21 0.84 -7.94
C PHE A 484 14.53 0.45 -9.24
N SER A 485 15.18 -0.40 -10.03
CA SER A 485 14.49 -1.13 -11.09
C SER A 485 14.45 -2.61 -10.78
N PHE A 486 13.49 -3.32 -11.36
CA PHE A 486 13.42 -4.78 -11.28
C PHE A 486 13.21 -5.34 -12.69
N LEU A 487 13.64 -6.58 -12.93
CA LEU A 487 13.46 -7.23 -14.22
C LEU A 487 12.00 -7.64 -14.38
N SER A 488 11.37 -7.24 -15.48
CA SER A 488 10.07 -7.73 -15.93
C SER A 488 10.26 -8.48 -17.24
N VAL A 489 9.66 -9.65 -17.38
CA VAL A 489 9.76 -10.46 -18.59
C VAL A 489 8.39 -10.58 -19.27
N LYS A 490 8.40 -10.62 -20.60
CA LYS A 490 7.20 -10.73 -21.43
C LYS A 490 7.10 -12.13 -22.05
N LYS A 491 5.96 -12.80 -21.87
CA LYS A 491 5.65 -14.08 -22.55
C LYS A 491 5.36 -13.84 -24.04
N PHE A 492 5.66 -14.83 -24.87
CA PHE A 492 5.30 -14.85 -26.30
C PHE A 492 3.77 -14.84 -26.53
#